data_AF-A0A4Y8TUA0-F1
#
_entry.id   AF-A0A4Y8TUA0-F1
#
_cell.length_a   1.000
_cell.length_b   1.000
_cell.length_c   1.000
_cell.angle_alpha   90.00
_cell.angle_beta   90.00
_cell.angle_gamma   90.00
#
_symmetry.space_group_name_H-M   'P 1'
#
loop_
_entity.id
_entity.type
_entity.pdbx_description
1 polymer ?
#
loop_
_entity_poly.entity_id
_entity_poly.type
_entity_poly.pdbx_seq_one_letter_code
_entity_poly.pdbx_strand_id
1 'polypeptide(L)'
;MVQANPEPFGAEPPPAVPARYARGWHCLGLSHSFRDGSTRSLSAFGSQLAVQANGQDQLMVRLESGTVQQELPSLEQDGLLYVWHDPQGAEPAQNLVIPRLRGGTGPDDGDDLEFSAWAWKETILAADTGQVMEHLVHLADSPHVTRSEQLYFKNVFEGQLATQYFEGPLHHSYQLQDPAENAPAIELADSVASYYGPAVMIAQLDYVLEDRSLDAIVLTAHYPIDAQHLVLMTGVLVRTGRPPAPELQAAAAEHAAQILRSITGAVRAQLDDAAATERQDEPADSHPVAALRRWYSQFFVDTQDITPGMTERYEYEVDTTMPMALWTRSSARTLILRRANGKQLAS
;
A
#
# COMPACT_ATOMS: atom_id res chain seq x y z
N MET A 1 8.53 24.26 -7.31
CA MET A 1 8.88 23.73 -5.97
C MET A 1 8.15 24.52 -4.88
N VAL A 2 7.09 23.97 -4.29
CA VAL A 2 6.45 24.53 -3.09
C VAL A 2 6.85 23.64 -1.93
N GLN A 3 7.90 24.03 -1.21
CA GLN A 3 8.28 23.42 0.07
C GLN A 3 7.49 24.11 1.17
N ALA A 4 6.68 23.37 1.91
CA ALA A 4 6.22 23.77 3.23
C ALA A 4 6.96 22.87 4.24
N ASN A 5 8.18 23.27 4.60
CA ASN A 5 8.98 22.57 5.61
C ASN A 5 8.61 23.08 7.02
N PRO A 6 8.25 22.20 7.98
CA PRO A 6 8.60 22.43 9.37
C PRO A 6 10.13 22.31 9.53
N GLU A 7 10.68 22.98 10.56
CA GLU A 7 12.12 23.26 10.74
C GLU A 7 13.10 22.12 10.39
N PRO A 8 14.29 22.46 9.85
CA PRO A 8 15.34 21.47 9.59
C PRO A 8 15.82 20.79 10.88
N PHE A 9 16.15 19.50 10.76
CA PHE A 9 16.63 18.66 11.86
C PHE A 9 17.91 19.23 12.51
N GLY A 10 17.97 19.13 13.84
CA GLY A 10 19.25 19.05 14.54
C GLY A 10 20.00 17.79 14.11
N ALA A 11 21.33 17.89 13.96
CA ALA A 11 22.22 16.89 13.37
C ALA A 11 22.41 15.60 14.17
N GLU A 12 21.49 15.24 15.06
CA GLU A 12 21.60 14.02 15.87
C GLU A 12 20.92 12.85 15.15
N PRO A 13 21.67 11.79 14.79
CA PRO A 13 21.05 10.57 14.27
C PRO A 13 20.10 10.02 15.35
N PRO A 14 18.90 9.54 14.97
CA PRO A 14 18.00 8.93 15.93
C PRO A 14 18.74 7.79 16.65
N PRO A 15 18.58 7.66 17.98
CA PRO A 15 19.23 6.60 18.73
C PRO A 15 18.87 5.24 18.13
N ALA A 16 19.79 4.28 18.19
CA ALA A 16 19.56 2.92 17.74
C ALA A 16 18.28 2.39 18.39
N VAL A 17 17.23 2.25 17.58
CA VAL A 17 15.93 1.74 18.01
C VAL A 17 16.19 0.33 18.57
N PRO A 18 15.70 -0.02 19.77
CA PRO A 18 15.70 -1.41 20.24
C PRO A 18 15.14 -2.33 19.14
N ALA A 19 15.38 -3.65 19.20
CA ALA A 19 14.66 -4.60 18.36
C ALA A 19 13.16 -4.56 18.74
N ARG A 20 12.46 -3.57 18.21
CA ARG A 20 11.10 -3.17 18.52
C ARG A 20 10.33 -3.20 17.22
N TYR A 21 9.20 -3.89 17.24
CA TYR A 21 8.31 -3.90 16.09
C TYR A 21 7.34 -2.73 16.17
N ALA A 22 6.94 -2.24 15.00
CA ALA A 22 6.09 -1.07 14.88
C ALA A 22 4.77 -1.24 15.64
N ARG A 23 4.34 -0.19 16.34
CA ARG A 23 3.00 -0.10 16.91
C ARG A 23 1.99 0.19 15.80
N GLY A 24 0.98 -0.66 15.62
CA GLY A 24 -0.04 -0.46 14.60
C GLY A 24 -0.76 -1.73 14.15
N TRP A 25 -1.70 -1.55 13.22
CA TRP A 25 -2.36 -2.64 12.50
C TRP A 25 -1.43 -3.29 11.49
N HIS A 26 -1.42 -4.62 11.49
CA HIS A 26 -0.72 -5.45 10.51
C HIS A 26 -1.71 -6.45 9.92
N CYS A 27 -1.77 -6.57 8.59
CA CYS A 27 -2.58 -7.59 7.93
C CYS A 27 -1.89 -8.96 8.08
N LEU A 28 -2.61 -10.00 8.44
CA LEU A 28 -2.10 -11.37 8.57
C LEU A 28 -2.40 -12.24 7.33
N GLY A 29 -3.33 -11.80 6.47
CA GLY A 29 -3.72 -12.51 5.26
C GLY A 29 -5.23 -12.57 5.05
N LEU A 30 -5.64 -13.44 4.13
CA LEU A 30 -7.05 -13.70 3.81
C LEU A 30 -7.74 -14.40 5.00
N SER A 31 -8.83 -13.85 5.51
CA SER A 31 -9.46 -14.34 6.75
C SER A 31 -9.95 -15.79 6.64
N HIS A 32 -10.47 -16.18 5.47
CA HIS A 32 -10.91 -17.55 5.21
C HIS A 32 -9.80 -18.61 5.31
N SER A 33 -8.53 -18.22 5.15
CA SER A 33 -7.38 -19.15 5.28
C SER A 33 -7.16 -19.64 6.72
N PHE A 34 -7.77 -18.96 7.70
CA PHE A 34 -7.70 -19.29 9.12
C PHE A 34 -8.93 -20.09 9.61
N ARG A 35 -9.83 -20.48 8.70
CA ARG A 35 -11.08 -21.19 9.01
C ARG A 35 -11.05 -22.65 8.56
N ASP A 36 -9.90 -23.31 8.70
CA ASP A 36 -9.74 -24.74 8.38
C ASP A 36 -10.05 -25.68 9.57
N GLY A 37 -10.51 -25.11 10.70
CA GLY A 37 -10.80 -25.84 11.94
C GLY A 37 -9.57 -26.12 12.81
N SER A 38 -8.38 -25.71 12.38
CA SER A 38 -7.13 -25.84 13.12
C SER A 38 -6.58 -24.50 13.61
N THR A 39 -5.68 -24.53 14.60
CA THR A 39 -4.91 -23.35 14.98
C THR A 39 -3.76 -23.16 14.00
N ARG A 40 -3.73 -22.00 13.33
CA ARG A 40 -2.66 -21.61 12.42
C ARG A 40 -1.58 -20.87 13.19
N SER A 41 -0.33 -21.29 13.05
CA SER A 41 0.82 -20.63 13.67
C SER A 41 1.56 -19.79 12.62
N LEU A 42 1.79 -18.51 12.92
CA LEU A 42 2.51 -17.55 12.08
C LEU A 42 3.72 -17.03 12.85
N SER A 43 4.90 -17.00 12.23
CA SER A 43 6.06 -16.33 12.83
C SER A 43 5.96 -14.82 12.58
N ALA A 44 5.81 -14.04 13.64
CA ALA A 44 5.66 -12.59 13.57
C ALA A 44 6.15 -11.93 14.85
N PHE A 45 6.65 -10.70 14.73
CA PHE A 45 7.12 -9.89 15.85
C PHE A 45 8.16 -10.62 16.72
N GLY A 46 9.05 -11.38 16.09
CA GLY A 46 10.09 -12.15 16.79
C GLY A 46 9.55 -13.30 17.64
N SER A 47 8.27 -13.68 17.45
CA SER A 47 7.54 -14.67 18.23
C SER A 47 6.63 -15.52 17.33
N GLN A 48 5.74 -16.33 17.93
CA GLN A 48 4.67 -17.01 17.22
C GLN A 48 3.32 -16.36 17.52
N LEU A 49 2.49 -16.20 16.48
CA LEU A 49 1.07 -15.89 16.60
C LEU A 49 0.26 -17.16 16.35
N ALA A 50 -0.64 -17.49 17.26
CA ALA A 50 -1.66 -18.50 17.06
C ALA A 50 -2.97 -17.82 16.61
N VAL A 51 -3.45 -18.16 15.43
CA VAL A 51 -4.73 -17.69 14.86
C VAL A 51 -5.71 -18.85 14.83
N GLN A 52 -6.91 -18.65 15.39
CA GLN A 52 -7.94 -19.68 15.43
C GLN A 52 -9.34 -19.07 15.45
N ALA A 53 -10.28 -19.67 14.71
CA ALA A 53 -11.70 -19.37 14.84
C ALA A 53 -12.24 -19.91 16.19
N ASN A 54 -12.96 -19.08 16.94
CA ASN A 54 -13.65 -19.50 18.16
C ASN A 54 -14.97 -20.25 17.83
N GLY A 55 -15.69 -20.71 18.87
CA GLY A 55 -16.96 -21.42 18.69
C GLY A 55 -18.10 -20.59 18.08
N GLN A 56 -17.89 -19.30 17.85
CA GLN A 56 -18.81 -18.36 17.19
C GLN A 56 -18.30 -17.92 15.81
N ASP A 57 -17.28 -18.61 15.26
CA ASP A 57 -16.64 -18.29 13.99
C ASP A 57 -16.00 -16.89 13.96
N GLN A 58 -15.51 -16.39 15.10
CA GLN A 58 -14.69 -15.17 15.16
C GLN A 58 -13.20 -15.54 15.26
N LEU A 59 -12.35 -14.86 14.47
CA LEU A 59 -10.92 -15.11 14.46
C LEU A 59 -10.21 -14.44 15.64
N MET A 60 -9.63 -15.26 16.50
CA MET A 60 -8.83 -14.86 17.65
C MET A 60 -7.34 -14.95 17.31
N VAL A 61 -6.57 -13.93 17.71
CA VAL A 61 -5.11 -13.90 17.52
C VAL A 61 -4.44 -13.86 18.88
N ARG A 62 -3.48 -14.77 19.12
CA ARG A 62 -2.71 -14.83 20.38
C ARG A 62 -1.23 -14.79 20.10
N LEU A 63 -0.51 -13.90 20.76
CA LEU A 63 0.95 -13.88 20.81
C LEU A 63 1.43 -14.92 21.83
N GLU A 64 2.26 -15.84 21.36
CA GLU A 64 2.89 -16.87 22.19
C GLU A 64 4.32 -16.46 22.50
N SER A 65 4.61 -16.17 23.76
CA SER A 65 5.95 -15.85 24.25
C SER A 65 6.32 -16.81 25.39
N GLY A 66 7.06 -17.87 25.06
CA GLY A 66 7.37 -18.95 25.98
C GLY A 66 6.10 -19.68 26.45
N THR A 67 5.78 -19.61 27.74
CA THR A 67 4.56 -20.22 28.31
C THR A 67 3.38 -19.26 28.40
N VAL A 68 3.57 -17.99 28.02
CA VAL A 68 2.54 -16.96 28.11
C VAL A 68 1.84 -16.83 26.76
N GLN A 69 0.52 -16.90 26.78
CA GLN A 69 -0.33 -16.55 25.64
C GLN A 69 -1.05 -15.24 25.97
N GLN A 70 -0.86 -14.23 25.13
CA GLN A 70 -1.55 -12.95 25.21
C GLN A 70 -2.48 -12.83 24.02
N GLU A 71 -3.77 -12.59 24.26
CA GLU A 71 -4.71 -12.25 23.20
C GLU A 71 -4.43 -10.84 22.69
N LEU A 72 -4.37 -10.68 21.37
CA LEU A 72 -4.16 -9.39 20.72
C LEU A 72 -5.48 -8.92 20.10
N PRO A 73 -5.76 -7.60 20.12
CA PRO A 73 -6.89 -7.05 19.39
C PRO A 73 -6.79 -7.39 17.90
N SER A 74 -7.87 -7.94 17.34
CA SER A 74 -7.98 -8.30 15.92
C SER A 74 -9.12 -7.55 15.26
N LEU A 75 -9.00 -7.36 13.94
CA LEU A 75 -10.02 -6.78 13.08
C LEU A 75 -10.18 -7.68 11.87
N GLU A 76 -11.40 -8.11 11.58
CA GLU A 76 -11.73 -8.77 10.32
C GLU A 76 -12.55 -7.81 9.45
N GLN A 77 -12.06 -7.52 8.25
CA GLN A 77 -12.68 -6.58 7.33
C GLN A 77 -12.30 -6.88 5.88
N ASP A 78 -13.25 -6.77 4.95
CA ASP A 78 -13.02 -6.99 3.51
C ASP A 78 -12.43 -8.37 3.14
N GLY A 79 -12.71 -9.38 3.99
CA GLY A 79 -12.15 -10.74 3.85
C GLY A 79 -10.67 -10.85 4.26
N LEU A 80 -10.15 -9.88 5.01
CA LEU A 80 -8.79 -9.83 5.53
C LEU A 80 -8.80 -9.83 7.06
N LEU A 81 -7.81 -10.49 7.65
CA LEU A 81 -7.57 -10.47 9.10
C LEU A 81 -6.42 -9.52 9.40
N TYR A 82 -6.63 -8.60 10.35
CA TYR A 82 -5.62 -7.69 10.88
C TYR A 82 -5.43 -7.94 12.37
N VAL A 83 -4.21 -7.69 12.84
CA VAL A 83 -3.86 -7.71 14.27
C VAL A 83 -3.24 -6.38 14.68
N TRP A 84 -3.59 -5.91 15.87
CA TRP A 84 -2.94 -4.78 16.51
C TRP A 84 -1.72 -5.26 17.30
N HIS A 85 -0.57 -4.68 17.00
CA HIS A 85 0.65 -4.88 17.78
C HIS A 85 1.02 -3.57 18.47
N ASP A 86 1.27 -3.62 19.78
CA ASP A 86 1.86 -2.53 20.54
C ASP A 86 2.76 -3.09 21.66
N PRO A 87 4.06 -2.77 21.66
CA PRO A 87 4.97 -3.13 22.75
C PRO A 87 4.55 -2.58 24.12
N GLN A 88 3.79 -1.47 24.18
CA GLN A 88 3.27 -0.91 25.43
C GLN A 88 2.00 -1.63 25.90
N GLY A 89 1.44 -2.53 25.08
CA GLY A 89 0.21 -3.27 25.38
C GLY A 89 -1.06 -2.41 25.38
N ALA A 90 -1.05 -1.23 24.75
CA ALA A 90 -2.24 -0.40 24.65
C ALA A 90 -3.21 -0.92 23.59
N GLU A 91 -4.49 -0.58 23.76
CA GLU A 91 -5.55 -0.84 22.79
C GLU A 91 -5.34 -0.06 21.48
N PRO A 92 -5.95 -0.49 20.35
CA PRO A 92 -5.86 0.21 19.08
C PRO A 92 -6.27 1.68 19.20
N ALA A 93 -5.44 2.56 18.64
CA ALA A 93 -5.72 3.99 18.64
C ALA A 93 -6.99 4.29 17.81
N GLN A 94 -7.94 5.03 18.38
CA GLN A 94 -9.22 5.33 17.72
C GLN A 94 -9.08 6.11 16.41
N ASN A 95 -7.97 6.83 16.22
CA ASN A 95 -7.66 7.60 15.02
C ASN A 95 -6.84 6.81 13.98
N LEU A 96 -6.44 5.57 14.26
CA LEU A 96 -5.77 4.69 13.31
C LEU A 96 -6.71 3.53 12.94
N VAL A 97 -7.51 3.78 11.91
CA VAL A 97 -8.53 2.84 11.40
C VAL A 97 -8.14 2.39 10.01
N ILE A 98 -8.24 1.07 9.76
CA ILE A 98 -8.14 0.53 8.40
C ILE A 98 -9.46 0.80 7.68
N PRO A 99 -9.48 1.59 6.59
CA PRO A 99 -10.72 1.94 5.91
C PRO A 99 -11.33 0.70 5.25
N ARG A 100 -12.66 0.65 5.21
CA ARG A 100 -13.38 -0.35 4.42
C ARG A 100 -13.11 -0.13 2.93
N LEU A 101 -12.64 -1.17 2.27
CA LEU A 101 -12.41 -1.20 0.82
C LEU A 101 -13.70 -1.44 0.06
N ARG A 102 -14.58 -2.26 0.66
CA ARG A 102 -15.87 -2.62 0.10
C ARG A 102 -16.98 -1.98 0.95
N GLY A 103 -17.95 -1.34 0.32
CA GLY A 103 -19.13 -0.83 1.01
C GLY A 103 -20.01 -1.96 1.59
N GLY A 104 -20.09 -2.08 2.92
CA GLY A 104 -20.99 -3.01 3.61
C GLY A 104 -20.58 -3.22 5.07
N THR A 105 -21.54 -3.17 6.01
CA THR A 105 -21.28 -3.17 7.46
C THR A 105 -21.94 -4.34 8.21
N GLY A 106 -21.91 -5.56 7.68
CA GLY A 106 -22.52 -6.70 8.37
C GLY A 106 -22.05 -8.07 7.88
N PRO A 107 -22.34 -9.14 8.67
CA PRO A 107 -22.06 -10.53 8.32
C PRO A 107 -23.01 -11.11 7.26
N ASP A 108 -24.04 -10.36 6.86
CA ASP A 108 -24.88 -10.67 5.70
C ASP A 108 -24.28 -9.98 4.46
N ASP A 109 -23.40 -10.70 3.77
CA ASP A 109 -22.93 -10.41 2.41
C ASP A 109 -24.11 -10.43 1.43
N GLY A 110 -24.87 -9.34 1.34
CA GLY A 110 -25.86 -9.15 0.28
C GLY A 110 -25.25 -8.41 -0.91
N ASP A 111 -25.18 -9.09 -2.07
CA ASP A 111 -25.25 -8.66 -3.49
C ASP A 111 -24.74 -7.28 -3.99
N ASP A 112 -24.10 -6.45 -3.16
CA ASP A 112 -23.87 -5.03 -3.44
C ASP A 112 -22.37 -4.67 -3.58
N LEU A 113 -21.49 -5.61 -3.94
CA LEU A 113 -20.08 -5.26 -4.18
C LEU A 113 -19.56 -5.73 -5.55
N GLU A 114 -19.36 -4.72 -6.39
CA GLU A 114 -18.84 -4.72 -7.76
C GLU A 114 -17.36 -5.09 -7.86
N PHE A 115 -16.84 -6.11 -7.16
CA PHE A 115 -15.41 -6.42 -7.24
C PHE A 115 -15.12 -7.89 -7.52
N SER A 116 -13.97 -8.14 -8.14
CA SER A 116 -13.40 -9.48 -8.26
C SER A 116 -13.15 -10.11 -6.88
N ALA A 117 -12.91 -11.42 -6.84
CA ALA A 117 -12.23 -12.00 -5.68
C ALA A 117 -10.81 -11.40 -5.57
N TRP A 118 -10.20 -11.52 -4.38
CA TRP A 118 -8.81 -11.12 -4.18
C TRP A 118 -7.89 -11.96 -5.09
N ALA A 119 -7.18 -11.30 -6.00
CA ALA A 119 -5.92 -11.86 -6.49
C ALA A 119 -4.86 -11.59 -5.41
N TRP A 120 -4.21 -12.64 -4.90
CA TRP A 120 -3.40 -12.54 -3.69
C TRP A 120 -2.04 -13.21 -3.85
N LYS A 121 -0.99 -12.59 -3.31
CA LYS A 121 0.36 -13.15 -3.25
C LYS A 121 1.03 -12.78 -1.93
N GLU A 122 1.68 -13.78 -1.33
CA GLU A 122 2.50 -13.65 -0.14
C GLU A 122 3.94 -14.00 -0.48
N THR A 123 4.90 -13.29 0.09
CA THR A 123 6.32 -13.56 -0.13
C THR A 123 7.10 -13.18 1.11
N ILE A 124 7.97 -14.09 1.56
CA ILE A 124 8.94 -13.80 2.62
C ILE A 124 10.13 -13.08 1.99
N LEU A 125 10.50 -11.94 2.57
CA LEU A 125 11.60 -11.11 2.10
C LEU A 125 12.66 -10.96 3.20
N ALA A 126 13.92 -10.99 2.80
CA ALA A 126 15.04 -10.60 3.66
C ALA A 126 15.26 -9.09 3.51
N ALA A 127 14.44 -8.29 4.22
CA ALA A 127 14.43 -6.84 4.18
C ALA A 127 13.94 -6.28 5.52
N ASP A 128 14.33 -5.05 5.84
CA ASP A 128 13.71 -4.29 6.93
C ASP A 128 12.39 -3.63 6.48
N THR A 129 11.49 -3.34 7.42
CA THR A 129 10.17 -2.77 7.08
C THR A 129 10.27 -1.34 6.54
N GLY A 130 11.34 -0.60 6.85
CA GLY A 130 11.60 0.73 6.31
C GLY A 130 11.91 0.68 4.80
N GLN A 131 12.65 -0.34 4.34
CA GLN A 131 12.91 -0.54 2.91
C GLN A 131 11.63 -0.76 2.09
N VAL A 132 10.65 -1.48 2.66
CA VAL A 132 9.34 -1.66 2.00
C VAL A 132 8.57 -0.34 1.95
N MET A 133 8.56 0.42 3.06
CA MET A 133 7.89 1.73 3.14
C MET A 133 8.45 2.75 2.13
N GLU A 134 9.77 2.72 1.89
CA GLU A 134 10.43 3.64 0.96
C GLU A 134 9.95 3.48 -0.50
N HIS A 135 9.31 2.36 -0.86
CA HIS A 135 8.62 2.22 -2.14
C HIS A 135 7.58 3.32 -2.40
N LEU A 136 6.93 3.84 -1.35
CA LEU A 136 5.93 4.91 -1.47
C LEU A 136 6.48 6.18 -2.14
N VAL A 137 7.74 6.51 -1.84
CA VAL A 137 8.39 7.75 -2.29
C VAL A 137 9.30 7.54 -3.50
N HIS A 138 9.86 6.33 -3.67
CA HIS A 138 10.72 6.02 -4.80
C HIS A 138 9.95 5.78 -6.11
N LEU A 139 8.61 5.68 -6.09
CA LEU A 139 7.85 5.52 -7.33
C LEU A 139 8.14 6.62 -8.36
N ALA A 140 8.35 7.87 -7.93
CA ALA A 140 8.69 8.98 -8.83
C ALA A 140 10.05 8.83 -9.53
N ASP A 141 10.98 8.12 -8.90
CA ASP A 141 12.34 7.89 -9.42
C ASP A 141 12.52 6.46 -9.96
N SER A 142 11.44 5.67 -9.98
CA SER A 142 11.45 4.33 -10.53
C SER A 142 11.77 4.37 -12.02
N PRO A 143 12.60 3.45 -12.55
CA PRO A 143 12.81 3.30 -13.99
C PRO A 143 11.51 2.96 -14.73
N HIS A 144 10.46 2.60 -13.99
CA HIS A 144 9.13 2.33 -14.51
C HIS A 144 8.24 3.57 -14.63
N VAL A 145 8.69 4.75 -14.18
CA VAL A 145 7.98 6.01 -14.40
C VAL A 145 8.89 6.92 -15.19
N THR A 146 8.50 7.29 -16.41
CA THR A 146 9.26 8.28 -17.16
C THR A 146 9.11 9.63 -16.46
N ARG A 147 10.13 10.07 -15.71
CA ARG A 147 10.08 11.33 -14.94
C ARG A 147 9.69 12.55 -15.78
N SER A 148 10.03 12.56 -17.06
CA SER A 148 9.63 13.63 -18.00
C SER A 148 8.17 13.56 -18.45
N GLU A 149 7.46 12.45 -18.25
CA GLU A 149 6.09 12.25 -18.71
C GLU A 149 5.06 12.27 -17.57
N GLN A 150 5.52 12.31 -16.30
CA GLN A 150 4.67 12.48 -15.12
C GLN A 150 3.82 13.76 -15.25
N LEU A 151 2.51 13.64 -15.06
CA LEU A 151 1.61 14.80 -15.06
C LEU A 151 1.49 15.39 -13.66
N TYR A 152 1.50 14.53 -12.64
CA TYR A 152 1.44 14.92 -11.23
C TYR A 152 2.08 13.86 -10.34
N PHE A 153 2.87 14.31 -9.36
CA PHE A 153 3.36 13.44 -8.28
C PHE A 153 3.50 14.23 -6.99
N LYS A 154 2.92 13.71 -5.91
CA LYS A 154 2.95 14.35 -4.59
C LYS A 154 2.97 13.33 -3.46
N ASN A 155 3.77 13.59 -2.44
CA ASN A 155 3.69 12.92 -1.16
C ASN A 155 3.14 13.87 -0.09
N VAL A 156 2.34 13.31 0.81
CA VAL A 156 1.81 13.98 2.00
C VAL A 156 1.96 13.05 3.19
N PHE A 157 2.63 13.49 4.25
CA PHE A 157 2.75 12.75 5.51
C PHE A 157 2.09 13.56 6.61
N GLU A 158 1.10 12.99 7.30
CA GLU A 158 0.36 13.70 8.35
C GLU A 158 -0.27 12.71 9.33
N GLY A 159 -0.13 12.99 10.62
CA GLY A 159 -0.56 12.09 11.68
C GLY A 159 0.05 10.71 11.51
N GLN A 160 -0.82 9.70 11.38
CA GLN A 160 -0.45 8.29 11.17
C GLN A 160 -0.68 7.83 9.71
N LEU A 161 -0.78 8.77 8.77
CA LEU A 161 -0.94 8.47 7.35
C LEU A 161 0.24 8.99 6.52
N ALA A 162 0.67 8.19 5.54
CA ALA A 162 1.59 8.60 4.50
C ALA A 162 0.97 8.31 3.14
N THR A 163 0.70 9.37 2.37
CA THR A 163 -0.03 9.33 1.11
C THR A 163 0.87 9.71 -0.05
N GLN A 164 0.71 9.01 -1.16
CA GLN A 164 1.26 9.33 -2.47
C GLN A 164 0.11 9.54 -3.45
N TYR A 165 0.21 10.60 -4.24
CA TYR A 165 -0.64 10.89 -5.38
C TYR A 165 0.20 10.81 -6.65
N PHE A 166 -0.33 10.18 -7.68
CA PHE A 166 0.31 10.08 -8.98
C PHE A 166 -0.72 10.19 -10.10
N GLU A 167 -0.41 10.98 -11.12
CA GLU A 167 -1.11 10.98 -12.40
C GLU A 167 -0.06 10.98 -13.52
N GLY A 168 -0.16 10.05 -14.45
CA GLY A 168 0.73 10.03 -15.61
C GLY A 168 0.62 8.76 -16.46
N PRO A 169 1.26 8.78 -17.63
CA PRO A 169 1.46 7.55 -18.39
C PRO A 169 2.38 6.62 -17.58
N LEU A 170 2.13 5.33 -17.68
CA LEU A 170 3.03 4.32 -17.13
C LEU A 170 4.07 3.93 -18.17
N HIS A 171 5.34 3.78 -17.78
CA HIS A 171 6.39 3.32 -18.69
C HIS A 171 6.08 1.89 -19.19
N HIS A 172 6.64 1.52 -20.34
CA HIS A 172 6.48 0.19 -20.96
C HIS A 172 6.77 -0.97 -19.97
N SER A 173 7.63 -0.78 -18.97
CA SER A 173 7.92 -1.80 -17.95
C SER A 173 6.86 -1.93 -16.84
N TYR A 174 6.00 -0.93 -16.63
CA TYR A 174 4.78 -1.05 -15.81
C TYR A 174 3.60 -1.58 -16.61
N GLN A 175 3.75 -1.73 -17.94
CA GLN A 175 2.80 -2.53 -18.68
C GLN A 175 2.76 -3.91 -18.06
N LEU A 176 1.54 -4.38 -17.95
CA LEU A 176 1.19 -5.66 -17.40
C LEU A 176 2.18 -6.76 -17.85
N GLN A 177 2.88 -7.40 -16.91
CA GLN A 177 3.81 -8.48 -17.24
C GLN A 177 3.07 -9.65 -17.91
N ASP A 178 3.60 -10.12 -19.03
CA ASP A 178 2.98 -11.07 -19.95
C ASP A 178 1.56 -10.63 -20.35
N PRO A 179 1.44 -9.55 -21.14
CA PRO A 179 0.13 -9.14 -21.64
C PRO A 179 -0.46 -10.23 -22.53
N ALA A 180 -1.78 -10.41 -22.48
CA ALA A 180 -2.47 -11.18 -23.51
C ALA A 180 -2.11 -10.61 -24.89
N GLU A 181 -2.06 -11.45 -25.92
CA GLU A 181 -1.53 -11.12 -27.25
C GLU A 181 -2.18 -9.86 -27.90
N ASN A 182 -3.40 -9.51 -27.46
CA ASN A 182 -4.13 -8.31 -27.86
C ASN A 182 -4.62 -7.48 -26.66
N ALA A 183 -3.88 -7.47 -25.55
CA ALA A 183 -4.25 -6.67 -24.39
C ALA A 183 -4.16 -5.18 -24.75
N PRO A 184 -5.20 -4.36 -24.45
CA PRO A 184 -5.16 -2.94 -24.74
C PRO A 184 -4.07 -2.27 -23.89
N ALA A 185 -3.37 -1.32 -24.48
CA ALA A 185 -2.33 -0.57 -23.78
C ALA A 185 -2.94 0.29 -22.67
N ILE A 186 -2.21 0.42 -21.55
CA ILE A 186 -2.53 1.41 -20.51
C ILE A 186 -2.02 2.76 -21.01
N GLU A 187 -2.94 3.69 -21.27
CA GLU A 187 -2.64 5.03 -21.76
C GLU A 187 -2.36 6.02 -20.61
N LEU A 188 -3.02 5.85 -19.45
CA LEU A 188 -2.87 6.70 -18.26
C LEU A 188 -3.17 5.90 -16.99
N ALA A 189 -2.48 6.24 -15.90
CA ALA A 189 -2.85 5.83 -14.55
C ALA A 189 -3.01 7.06 -13.65
N ASP A 190 -4.07 7.04 -12.85
CA ASP A 190 -4.33 7.97 -11.76
C ASP A 190 -4.40 7.14 -10.48
N SER A 191 -3.65 7.52 -9.45
CA SER A 191 -3.56 6.74 -8.23
C SER A 191 -3.41 7.56 -6.96
N VAL A 192 -4.04 7.06 -5.91
CA VAL A 192 -3.89 7.53 -4.53
C VAL A 192 -3.54 6.34 -3.66
N ALA A 193 -2.31 6.29 -3.17
CA ALA A 193 -1.80 5.24 -2.31
C ALA A 193 -1.54 5.79 -0.91
N SER A 194 -2.15 5.21 0.12
CA SER A 194 -1.96 5.65 1.51
C SER A 194 -1.59 4.49 2.41
N TYR A 195 -0.53 4.66 3.19
CA TYR A 195 -0.26 3.86 4.38
C TYR A 195 -1.16 4.31 5.51
N TYR A 196 -1.87 3.35 6.12
CA TYR A 196 -2.66 3.50 7.32
C TYR A 196 -1.87 2.89 8.48
N GLY A 197 -1.06 3.73 9.13
CA GLY A 197 -0.10 3.27 10.12
C GLY A 197 1.13 2.64 9.47
N PRO A 198 1.81 1.69 10.15
CA PRO A 198 3.16 1.29 9.77
C PRO A 198 3.25 0.23 8.67
N ALA A 199 2.14 -0.41 8.30
CA ALA A 199 2.23 -1.72 7.66
C ALA A 199 1.09 -2.08 6.70
N VAL A 200 0.12 -1.19 6.48
CA VAL A 200 -1.00 -1.44 5.57
C VAL A 200 -1.12 -0.25 4.61
N MET A 201 -0.72 -0.46 3.36
CA MET A 201 -0.95 0.48 2.27
C MET A 201 -2.14 0.05 1.44
N ILE A 202 -3.04 0.99 1.15
CA ILE A 202 -4.15 0.81 0.23
C ILE A 202 -3.99 1.85 -0.89
N ALA A 203 -3.96 1.38 -2.13
CA ALA A 203 -3.91 2.19 -3.32
C ALA A 203 -5.19 2.02 -4.13
N GLN A 204 -5.84 3.13 -4.46
CA GLN A 204 -6.89 3.20 -5.47
C GLN A 204 -6.24 3.57 -6.80
N LEU A 205 -6.52 2.80 -7.84
CA LEU A 205 -5.93 2.91 -9.17
C LEU A 205 -7.04 3.04 -10.20
N ASP A 206 -7.05 4.15 -10.91
CA ASP A 206 -7.88 4.36 -12.10
C ASP A 206 -6.99 4.24 -13.34
N TYR A 207 -7.12 3.15 -14.08
CA TYR A 207 -6.44 2.98 -15.36
C TYR A 207 -7.33 3.41 -16.53
N VAL A 208 -6.76 4.18 -17.45
CA VAL A 208 -7.35 4.42 -18.78
C VAL A 208 -6.61 3.53 -19.77
N LEU A 209 -7.34 2.57 -20.35
CA LEU A 209 -6.88 1.72 -21.43
C LEU A 209 -7.44 2.25 -22.77
N GLU A 210 -6.87 1.80 -23.89
CA GLU A 210 -7.28 2.25 -25.24
C GLU A 210 -8.79 2.12 -25.51
N ASP A 211 -9.45 1.12 -24.93
CA ASP A 211 -10.85 0.78 -25.18
C ASP A 211 -11.79 0.93 -23.97
N ARG A 212 -11.26 1.08 -22.75
CA ARG A 212 -12.03 1.12 -21.50
C ARG A 212 -11.30 1.78 -20.35
N SER A 213 -11.99 1.96 -19.23
CA SER A 213 -11.37 2.27 -17.94
C SER A 213 -11.45 1.07 -17.01
N LEU A 214 -10.49 0.98 -16.09
CA LEU A 214 -10.39 -0.10 -15.11
C LEU A 214 -10.11 0.51 -13.73
N ASP A 215 -11.03 0.29 -12.79
CA ASP A 215 -10.84 0.69 -11.40
C ASP A 215 -10.31 -0.52 -10.61
N ALA A 216 -9.18 -0.33 -9.93
CA ALA A 216 -8.58 -1.35 -9.09
C ALA A 216 -8.25 -0.81 -7.70
N ILE A 217 -8.30 -1.71 -6.71
CA ILE A 217 -7.78 -1.48 -5.37
C ILE A 217 -6.61 -2.45 -5.17
N VAL A 218 -5.46 -1.91 -4.79
CA VAL A 218 -4.30 -2.69 -4.41
C VAL A 218 -4.03 -2.51 -2.94
N LEU A 219 -3.91 -3.62 -2.23
CA LEU A 219 -3.44 -3.66 -0.87
C LEU A 219 -2.00 -4.17 -0.87
N THR A 220 -1.09 -3.41 -0.27
CA THR A 220 0.27 -3.86 0.04
C THR A 220 0.43 -3.79 1.54
N ALA A 221 0.60 -4.93 2.18
CA ALA A 221 0.75 -5.01 3.62
C ALA A 221 1.92 -5.91 4.00
N HIS A 222 2.44 -5.72 5.20
CA HIS A 222 3.53 -6.55 5.69
C HIS A 222 3.46 -6.77 7.20
N TYR A 223 4.14 -7.80 7.68
CA TYR A 223 4.50 -7.89 9.09
C TYR A 223 5.92 -8.44 9.24
N PRO A 224 6.68 -7.96 10.22
CA PRO A 224 8.02 -8.46 10.49
C PRO A 224 7.93 -9.87 11.09
N ILE A 225 8.71 -10.80 10.55
CA ILE A 225 8.99 -12.09 11.19
C ILE A 225 10.01 -11.87 12.29
N ASP A 226 11.10 -11.19 11.95
CA ASP A 226 12.18 -10.79 12.84
C ASP A 226 12.76 -9.43 12.39
N ALA A 227 13.98 -9.08 12.84
CA ALA A 227 14.62 -7.80 12.49
C ALA A 227 15.09 -7.68 11.04
N GLN A 228 15.21 -8.80 10.31
CA GLN A 228 15.77 -8.88 8.97
C GLN A 228 14.84 -9.57 7.97
N HIS A 229 13.75 -10.18 8.44
CA HIS A 229 12.80 -10.88 7.61
C HIS A 229 11.37 -10.37 7.86
N LEU A 230 10.60 -10.27 6.79
CA LEU A 230 9.18 -9.92 6.84
C LEU A 230 8.37 -10.76 5.86
N VAL A 231 7.07 -10.85 6.11
CA VAL A 231 6.09 -11.29 5.12
C VAL A 231 5.56 -10.06 4.41
N LEU A 232 5.66 -10.02 3.09
CA LEU A 232 5.00 -9.05 2.21
C LEU A 232 3.79 -9.71 1.57
N MET A 233 2.64 -9.03 1.66
CA MET A 233 1.39 -9.41 1.03
C MET A 233 1.01 -8.36 0.00
N THR A 234 0.56 -8.81 -1.16
CA THR A 234 -0.07 -7.94 -2.16
C THR A 234 -1.40 -8.56 -2.58
N GLY A 235 -2.46 -7.77 -2.47
CA GLY A 235 -3.81 -8.12 -2.89
C GLY A 235 -4.31 -7.15 -3.95
N VAL A 236 -5.05 -7.64 -4.94
CA VAL A 236 -5.70 -6.81 -5.95
C VAL A 236 -7.18 -7.16 -6.07
N LEU A 237 -8.02 -6.13 -6.08
CA LEU A 237 -9.43 -6.18 -6.47
C LEU A 237 -9.62 -5.32 -7.71
N VAL A 238 -10.45 -5.79 -8.64
CA VAL A 238 -10.85 -5.04 -9.84
C VAL A 238 -12.36 -4.87 -9.84
N ARG A 239 -12.84 -3.67 -10.16
CA ARG A 239 -14.28 -3.38 -10.19
C ARG A 239 -14.96 -4.07 -11.39
N THR A 240 -16.12 -4.68 -11.17
CA THR A 240 -16.87 -5.49 -12.14
C THR A 240 -18.21 -4.88 -12.59
N GLY A 241 -18.67 -3.79 -11.95
CA GLY A 241 -19.98 -3.13 -12.19
C GLY A 241 -21.17 -3.88 -11.59
N ARG A 242 -22.37 -3.27 -11.49
CA ARG A 242 -23.61 -3.91 -10.96
C ARG A 242 -24.67 -4.24 -12.00
N PRO A 243 -25.28 -5.45 -11.95
CA PRO A 243 -24.70 -6.71 -11.46
C PRO A 243 -23.72 -7.28 -12.51
N PRO A 244 -22.58 -7.87 -12.11
CA PRO A 244 -21.60 -8.31 -13.07
C PRO A 244 -22.08 -9.59 -13.76
N ALA A 245 -22.11 -9.58 -15.10
CA ALA A 245 -22.24 -10.81 -15.86
C ALA A 245 -21.05 -11.75 -15.52
N PRO A 246 -21.20 -13.09 -15.53
CA PRO A 246 -20.11 -14.02 -15.21
C PRO A 246 -18.83 -13.78 -16.00
N GLU A 247 -18.96 -13.34 -17.25
CA GLU A 247 -17.84 -12.98 -18.14
C GLU A 247 -17.06 -11.76 -17.62
N LEU A 248 -17.75 -10.73 -17.10
CA LEU A 248 -17.11 -9.55 -16.49
C LEU A 248 -16.37 -9.92 -15.21
N GLN A 249 -16.92 -10.85 -14.42
CA GLN A 249 -16.25 -11.34 -13.21
C GLN A 249 -14.95 -12.09 -13.54
N ALA A 250 -14.98 -12.94 -14.58
CA ALA A 250 -13.80 -13.66 -15.04
C ALA A 250 -12.72 -12.71 -15.59
N ALA A 251 -13.12 -11.74 -16.43
CA ALA A 251 -12.22 -10.73 -16.96
C ALA A 251 -11.58 -9.88 -15.85
N ALA A 252 -12.35 -9.46 -14.85
CA ALA A 252 -11.82 -8.70 -13.71
C ALA A 252 -10.83 -9.52 -12.87
N ALA A 253 -11.08 -10.82 -12.67
CA ALA A 253 -10.14 -11.70 -11.99
C ALA A 253 -8.82 -11.86 -12.75
N GLU A 254 -8.88 -11.98 -14.09
CA GLU A 254 -7.69 -12.02 -14.93
C GLU A 254 -6.89 -10.71 -14.85
N HIS A 255 -7.57 -9.56 -14.94
CA HIS A 255 -6.94 -8.25 -14.75
C HIS A 255 -6.32 -8.09 -13.36
N ALA A 256 -7.01 -8.52 -12.30
CA ALA A 256 -6.48 -8.48 -10.94
C ALA A 256 -5.19 -9.30 -10.82
N ALA A 257 -5.16 -10.51 -11.39
CA ALA A 257 -3.98 -11.36 -11.39
C ALA A 257 -2.81 -10.74 -12.17
N GLN A 258 -3.12 -10.00 -13.24
CA GLN A 258 -2.12 -9.36 -14.09
C GLN A 258 -1.50 -8.12 -13.42
N ILE A 259 -2.32 -7.27 -12.80
CA ILE A 259 -1.88 -6.15 -11.97
C ILE A 259 -1.01 -6.66 -10.81
N LEU A 260 -1.43 -7.74 -10.14
CA LEU A 260 -0.68 -8.38 -9.06
C LEU A 260 0.72 -8.80 -9.50
N ARG A 261 0.86 -9.43 -10.67
CA ARG A 261 2.18 -9.81 -11.21
C ARG A 261 3.06 -8.59 -11.45
N SER A 262 2.52 -7.55 -12.09
CA SER A 262 3.25 -6.31 -12.37
C SER A 262 3.77 -5.65 -11.08
N ILE A 263 2.89 -5.42 -10.10
CA ILE A 263 3.24 -4.74 -8.85
C ILE A 263 4.24 -5.57 -8.03
N THR A 264 4.01 -6.87 -7.88
CA THR A 264 4.93 -7.73 -7.12
C THR A 264 6.29 -7.87 -7.79
N GLY A 265 6.35 -7.78 -9.13
CA GLY A 265 7.59 -7.70 -9.88
C GLY A 265 8.35 -6.40 -9.63
N ALA A 266 7.66 -5.25 -9.70
CA ALA A 266 8.25 -3.93 -9.48
C ALA A 266 8.80 -3.76 -8.06
N VAL A 267 8.03 -4.15 -7.03
CA VAL A 267 8.48 -4.09 -5.64
C VAL A 267 9.73 -4.94 -5.43
N ARG A 268 9.77 -6.14 -6.00
CA ARG A 268 10.94 -7.02 -5.90
C ARG A 268 12.17 -6.42 -6.58
N ALA A 269 12.03 -5.91 -7.80
CA ALA A 269 13.14 -5.29 -8.53
C ALA A 269 13.72 -4.11 -7.75
N GLN A 270 12.87 -3.25 -7.17
CA GLN A 270 13.34 -2.14 -6.34
C GLN A 270 14.10 -2.62 -5.10
N LEU A 271 13.61 -3.65 -4.41
CA LEU A 271 14.29 -4.19 -3.23
C LEU A 271 15.64 -4.82 -3.60
N ASP A 272 15.72 -5.51 -4.73
CA ASP A 272 16.97 -6.07 -5.26
C ASP A 272 17.97 -4.93 -5.60
N ASP A 273 17.52 -3.84 -6.21
CA ASP A 273 18.34 -2.65 -6.51
C ASP A 273 18.81 -1.92 -5.23
N ALA A 274 17.93 -1.79 -4.24
CA ALA A 274 18.24 -1.17 -2.95
C ALA A 274 19.25 -2.01 -2.14
N ALA A 275 19.21 -3.34 -2.27
CA ALA A 275 20.18 -4.22 -1.64
C ALA A 275 21.56 -4.16 -2.32
N ALA A 276 21.60 -3.86 -3.64
CA ALA A 276 22.83 -3.74 -4.41
C ALA A 276 23.53 -2.38 -4.27
N THR A 277 22.78 -1.33 -3.87
CA THR A 277 23.28 0.04 -3.80
C THR A 277 23.74 0.38 -2.38
N GLU A 278 24.99 0.82 -2.21
CA GLU A 278 25.44 1.39 -0.93
C GLU A 278 24.61 2.65 -0.61
N ARG A 279 24.04 2.74 0.60
CA ARG A 279 23.22 3.89 1.02
C ARG A 279 24.06 5.17 0.93
N GLN A 280 23.83 5.97 -0.11
CA GLN A 280 24.39 7.32 -0.20
C GLN A 280 23.49 8.28 0.58
N ASP A 281 24.09 9.07 1.47
CA ASP A 281 23.40 10.16 2.16
C ASP A 281 23.14 11.31 1.17
N GLU A 282 21.98 11.26 0.52
CA GLU A 282 21.44 12.36 -0.29
C GLU A 282 21.12 13.58 0.61
N PRO A 283 21.27 14.82 0.10
CA PRO A 283 20.88 16.02 0.85
C PRO A 283 19.41 15.94 1.30
N ALA A 284 19.13 16.28 2.56
CA ALA A 284 17.82 16.10 3.18
C ALA A 284 16.64 16.77 2.43
N ASP A 285 16.93 17.80 1.63
CA ASP A 285 15.93 18.57 0.87
C ASP A 285 15.73 18.05 -0.57
N SER A 286 16.51 17.08 -1.05
CA SER A 286 16.45 16.58 -2.43
C SER A 286 15.37 15.52 -2.66
N HIS A 287 14.94 14.81 -1.61
CA HIS A 287 14.01 13.69 -1.72
C HIS A 287 13.22 13.50 -0.41
N PRO A 288 11.92 13.15 -0.44
CA PRO A 288 11.10 12.98 0.77
C PRO A 288 11.45 11.75 1.63
N VAL A 289 12.57 11.04 1.38
CA VAL A 289 12.96 9.83 2.15
C VAL A 289 13.22 10.19 3.61
N ALA A 290 13.98 11.25 3.88
CA ALA A 290 14.27 11.67 5.25
C ALA A 290 12.99 12.03 6.03
N ALA A 291 12.06 12.75 5.38
CA ALA A 291 10.76 13.08 5.95
C ALA A 291 9.89 11.83 6.19
N LEU A 292 9.88 10.87 5.24
CA LEU A 292 9.19 9.59 5.41
C LEU A 292 9.76 8.78 6.58
N ARG A 293 11.10 8.68 6.69
CA ARG A 293 11.76 8.00 7.82
C ARG A 293 11.44 8.66 9.15
N ARG A 294 11.43 10.00 9.22
CA ARG A 294 10.99 10.76 10.40
C ARG A 294 9.55 10.39 10.77
N TRP A 295 8.63 10.47 9.82
CA TRP A 295 7.23 10.10 10.03
C TRP A 295 7.10 8.64 10.51
N TYR A 296 7.83 7.71 9.89
CA TYR A 296 7.76 6.28 10.20
C TYR A 296 8.32 5.96 11.58
N SER A 297 9.29 6.73 12.07
CA SER A 297 9.89 6.52 13.40
C SER A 297 8.89 6.60 14.55
N GLN A 298 7.74 7.28 14.37
CA GLN A 298 6.70 7.42 15.39
C GLN A 298 6.14 6.06 15.89
N PHE A 299 6.18 5.03 15.05
CA PHE A 299 5.66 3.70 15.37
C PHE A 299 6.66 2.87 16.19
N PHE A 300 7.89 3.36 16.37
CA PHE A 300 8.98 2.67 17.06
C PHE A 300 9.40 3.37 18.37
N VAL A 301 8.74 4.46 18.72
CA VAL A 301 8.87 5.11 20.02
C VAL A 301 7.61 4.89 20.84
N ASP A 302 7.70 5.06 22.15
CA ASP A 302 6.51 5.03 22.98
C ASP A 302 5.60 6.21 22.63
N THR A 303 4.30 6.06 22.89
CA THR A 303 3.28 7.05 22.50
C THR A 303 3.56 8.44 23.11
N GLN A 304 4.09 8.50 24.33
CA GLN A 304 4.47 9.76 24.99
C GLN A 304 5.70 10.44 24.36
N ASP A 305 6.51 9.70 23.61
CA ASP A 305 7.75 10.18 22.99
C ASP A 305 7.55 10.58 21.52
N ILE A 306 6.30 10.49 21.00
CA ILE A 306 5.97 10.99 19.67
C ILE A 306 6.10 12.51 19.66
N THR A 307 6.96 13.02 18.78
CA THR A 307 7.19 14.47 18.64
C THR A 307 6.29 15.08 17.55
N PRO A 308 6.02 16.40 17.59
CA PRO A 308 5.27 17.07 16.53
C PRO A 308 5.91 16.89 15.15
N GLY A 309 7.24 16.94 15.04
CA GLY A 309 7.93 16.74 13.76
C GLY A 309 7.66 15.39 13.09
N MET A 310 7.28 14.36 13.86
CA MET A 310 6.91 13.05 13.31
C MET A 310 5.48 13.00 12.74
N THR A 311 4.60 13.91 13.15
CA THR A 311 3.15 13.84 12.87
C THR A 311 2.57 15.08 12.20
N GLU A 312 3.27 16.22 12.26
CA GLU A 312 2.89 17.43 11.54
C GLU A 312 2.90 17.21 10.02
N ARG A 313 1.98 17.89 9.35
CA ARG A 313 1.79 17.77 7.90
C ARG A 313 3.06 18.18 7.16
N TYR A 314 3.59 17.26 6.37
CA TYR A 314 4.67 17.48 5.41
C TYR A 314 4.16 17.22 4.00
N GLU A 315 4.54 18.07 3.05
CA GLU A 315 4.21 17.89 1.63
C GLU A 315 5.46 17.99 0.77
N TYR A 316 5.57 17.08 -0.20
CA TYR A 316 6.58 17.12 -1.24
C TYR A 316 5.91 16.92 -2.59
N GLU A 317 6.09 17.87 -3.51
CA GLU A 317 5.50 17.82 -4.84
C GLU A 317 6.60 17.94 -5.89
N VAL A 318 6.63 16.99 -6.83
CA VAL A 318 7.58 17.03 -7.94
C VAL A 318 7.06 18.06 -8.94
N ASP A 319 7.95 18.96 -9.34
CA ASP A 319 7.63 19.95 -10.37
C ASP A 319 7.49 19.27 -11.73
N THR A 320 6.25 18.96 -12.12
CA THR A 320 5.90 18.31 -13.39
C THR A 320 5.66 19.34 -14.51
N THR A 321 6.00 20.61 -14.30
CA THR A 321 5.71 21.68 -15.26
C THR A 321 6.59 21.55 -16.51
N MET A 322 6.08 20.86 -17.54
CA MET A 322 6.59 20.94 -18.91
C MET A 322 6.28 22.31 -19.52
N PRO A 323 7.18 22.93 -20.31
CA PRO A 323 6.82 24.11 -21.11
C PRO A 323 5.59 23.80 -21.97
N MET A 324 4.52 24.60 -21.84
CA MET A 324 3.20 24.44 -22.48
C MET A 324 3.24 24.07 -23.99
N ALA A 325 4.34 24.40 -24.67
CA ALA A 325 4.60 24.06 -26.07
C ALA A 325 4.79 22.55 -26.34
N LEU A 326 5.29 21.77 -25.37
CA LEU A 326 5.40 20.30 -25.47
C LEU A 326 4.12 19.59 -25.00
N TRP A 327 3.41 20.18 -24.03
CA TRP A 327 2.10 19.73 -23.52
C TRP A 327 1.02 19.66 -24.61
N THR A 328 1.04 20.58 -25.57
CA THR A 328 0.07 20.62 -26.67
C THR A 328 0.28 19.48 -27.69
N ARG A 329 1.45 18.80 -27.66
CA ARG A 329 1.78 17.65 -28.51
C ARG A 329 1.64 16.30 -27.81
N SER A 330 1.57 16.25 -26.47
CA SER A 330 1.43 15.00 -25.73
C SER A 330 -0.02 14.51 -25.68
N SER A 331 -0.21 13.21 -25.89
CA SER A 331 -1.49 12.47 -25.91
C SER A 331 -2.37 12.65 -24.65
N ALA A 332 -1.81 13.14 -23.54
CA ALA A 332 -2.48 13.35 -22.26
C ALA A 332 -3.69 14.31 -22.32
N ARG A 333 -3.62 15.39 -23.12
CA ARG A 333 -4.75 16.33 -23.25
C ARG A 333 -5.97 15.69 -23.93
N THR A 334 -5.75 14.83 -24.92
CA THR A 334 -6.83 14.09 -25.60
C THR A 334 -7.46 13.07 -24.65
N LEU A 335 -6.66 12.46 -23.78
CA LEU A 335 -7.12 11.48 -22.79
C LEU A 335 -7.97 12.07 -21.67
N ILE A 336 -7.55 13.21 -21.09
CA ILE A 336 -8.33 13.89 -20.04
C ILE A 336 -9.68 14.36 -20.59
N LEU A 337 -9.71 14.84 -21.85
CA LEU A 337 -10.95 15.18 -22.54
C LEU A 337 -11.82 13.94 -22.84
N ARG A 338 -11.23 12.78 -23.11
CA ARG A 338 -11.97 11.49 -23.19
C ARG A 338 -12.54 11.07 -21.83
N ARG A 339 -11.79 11.19 -20.72
CA ARG A 339 -12.27 10.91 -19.34
C ARG A 339 -13.48 11.79 -18.98
N ALA A 340 -13.44 13.07 -19.35
CA ALA A 340 -14.56 13.99 -19.14
C ALA A 340 -15.80 13.61 -19.98
N ASN A 341 -15.60 13.16 -21.22
CA ASN A 341 -16.70 12.76 -22.12
C ASN A 341 -17.25 11.34 -21.83
N GLY A 342 -16.42 10.42 -21.31
CA GLY A 342 -16.84 9.05 -20.96
C GLY A 342 -17.81 9.00 -19.78
N LYS A 343 -17.68 9.93 -18.82
CA LYS A 343 -18.69 10.12 -17.75
C LYS A 343 -20.02 10.70 -18.25
N GLN A 344 -20.09 11.17 -19.50
CA GLN A 344 -21.28 11.81 -20.07
C GLN A 344 -22.12 10.89 -20.97
N LEU A 345 -21.68 9.64 -21.21
CA LEU A 345 -22.39 8.65 -22.02
C LEU A 345 -22.93 7.51 -21.14
N ALA A 346 -23.71 7.87 -20.12
CA ALA A 346 -24.64 6.97 -19.45
C ALA A 346 -25.93 7.76 -19.16
N SER A 347 -26.81 7.79 -20.16
CA SER A 347 -28.21 8.22 -20.05
C SER A 347 -29.10 7.08 -20.52
#